data_AF-A0A537MVN8-F1
#
_entry.id   AF-A0A537MVN8-F1
#
_cell.length_a   1.000
_cell.length_b   1.000
_cell.length_c   1.000
_cell.angle_alpha   90.00
_cell.angle_beta   90.00
_cell.angle_gamma   90.00
#
_symmetry.space_group_name_H-M   'P 1'
#
loop_
_entity.id
_entity.type
_entity.pdbx_description
1 polymer ?
#
loop_
_entity_poly.entity_id
_entity_poly.type
_entity_poly.pdbx_seq_one_letter_code
_entity_poly.pdbx_strand_id
1 'polypeptide(L)' 'MAVMATPAAAQGTPEQRAACQGDAQRLCGQFIPDVDRITACMVQNRRYLSQACRMTIESGRKGARALD' A
#
# COMPACT_ATOMS: atom_id res chain seq x y z
N MET A 1 -22.37 21.76 -12.87
CA MET A 1 -21.13 21.69 -12.06
C MET A 1 -20.86 20.21 -11.77
N ALA A 2 -20.08 19.53 -12.61
CA ALA A 2 -19.75 18.12 -12.40
C ALA A 2 -18.36 18.05 -11.75
N VAL A 3 -18.32 17.86 -10.44
CA VAL A 3 -17.09 17.46 -9.73
C VAL A 3 -16.82 16.00 -10.07
N MET A 4 -16.09 15.79 -11.16
CA MET A 4 -15.51 14.49 -11.47
C MET A 4 -14.51 14.16 -10.37
N ALA A 5 -14.93 13.35 -9.41
CA ALA A 5 -14.08 12.82 -8.36
C ALA A 5 -13.01 11.94 -9.02
N THR A 6 -11.82 12.50 -9.22
CA THR A 6 -10.60 11.71 -9.49
C THR A 6 -10.52 10.62 -8.43
N PRO A 7 -10.45 9.32 -8.80
CA PRO A 7 -10.23 8.29 -7.82
C PRO A 7 -8.83 8.53 -7.25
N ALA A 8 -8.76 8.94 -5.99
CA ALA A 8 -7.55 9.00 -5.18
C ALA A 8 -7.05 7.56 -4.86
N ALA A 9 -6.97 6.70 -5.87
CA ALA A 9 -6.59 5.29 -5.77
C ALA A 9 -5.07 5.07 -5.92
N ALA A 10 -4.27 6.14 -5.91
CA ALA A 10 -2.81 6.05 -5.88
C ALA A 10 -2.26 5.72 -4.48
N GLN A 11 -3.13 5.75 -3.47
CA GLN A 11 -2.83 5.44 -2.09
C GLN A 11 -3.79 4.30 -1.74
N GLY A 12 -3.29 3.11 -1.37
CA GLY A 12 -4.16 1.97 -1.05
C GLY A 12 -5.31 2.37 -0.12
N THR A 13 -6.44 1.66 -0.23
CA THR A 13 -7.63 1.95 0.58
C THR A 13 -7.28 2.01 2.08
N PRO A 14 -8.04 2.75 2.91
CA PRO A 14 -7.79 2.76 4.35
C PRO A 14 -7.75 1.35 4.95
N GLU A 15 -8.57 0.42 4.47
CA GLU A 15 -8.52 -1.00 4.84
C GLU A 15 -7.21 -1.67 4.44
N GLN A 16 -6.69 -1.37 3.25
CA GLN A 16 -5.41 -1.86 2.75
C GLN A 16 -4.23 -1.33 3.59
N ARG A 17 -4.27 -0.05 3.97
CA ARG A 17 -3.30 0.51 4.93
C ARG A 17 -3.38 -0.17 6.27
N ALA A 18 -4.57 -0.37 6.83
CA ALA A 18 -4.74 -1.05 8.11
C ALA A 18 -4.20 -2.49 8.06
N ALA A 19 -4.42 -3.22 6.96
CA ALA A 19 -3.86 -4.55 6.74
C ALA A 19 -2.32 -4.57 6.71
N CYS A 20 -1.71 -3.53 6.12
CA CYS A 20 -0.27 -3.39 6.07
C CYS A 20 0.35 -2.69 7.29
N GLN A 21 -0.43 -2.03 8.14
CA GLN A 21 0.09 -1.17 9.22
C GLN A 21 0.83 -1.98 10.29
N GLY A 22 0.32 -3.14 10.68
CA GLY A 22 1.00 -4.02 11.64
C GLY A 22 2.35 -4.54 11.11
N ASP A 23 2.41 -4.88 9.83
CA ASP A 23 3.66 -5.30 9.17
C ASP A 23 4.62 -4.12 8.98
N ALA A 24 4.10 -2.94 8.65
CA ALA A 24 4.87 -1.70 8.54
C ALA A 24 5.58 -1.38 9.85
N GLN A 25 4.84 -1.41 10.96
CA GLN A 25 5.37 -1.08 12.28
C GLN A 25 6.40 -2.11 12.73
N ARG A 26 6.14 -3.39 12.48
CA ARG A 26 7.02 -4.48 12.91
C ARG A 26 8.30 -4.61 12.10
N LEU A 27 8.23 -4.46 10.77
CA LEU A 27 9.36 -4.68 9.85
C LEU A 27 10.02 -3.37 9.40
N CYS A 28 9.23 -2.31 9.23
CA CYS A 28 9.63 -1.05 8.61
C CYS A 28 9.48 0.15 9.57
N GLY A 29 9.29 -0.07 10.87
CA GLY A 29 9.02 0.99 11.85
C GLY A 29 10.08 2.08 11.91
N GLN A 30 11.33 1.73 11.60
CA GLN A 30 12.48 2.65 11.47
C GLN A 30 12.32 3.70 10.35
N PHE A 31 11.41 3.46 9.41
CA PHE A 31 11.15 4.35 8.29
C PHE A 31 9.92 5.24 8.51
N ILE A 32 9.17 5.09 9.61
CA ILE A 32 8.03 5.97 9.92
C ILE A 32 8.55 7.38 10.23
N PRO A 33 7.97 8.46 9.65
CA PRO A 33 6.72 8.52 8.87
C PRO A 33 6.89 8.50 7.34
N ASP A 34 8.06 8.14 6.82
CA ASP A 34 8.43 8.19 5.41
C ASP A 34 7.75 7.05 4.60
N VAL A 35 6.68 7.40 3.90
CA VAL A 35 5.86 6.44 3.15
C VAL A 35 6.63 5.79 2.00
N ASP A 36 7.53 6.52 1.34
CA ASP A 36 8.32 5.97 0.23
C ASP A 36 9.32 4.93 0.74
N ARG A 37 10.01 5.21 1.84
CA ARG A 37 10.91 4.24 2.47
C ARG A 37 10.17 3.05 3.05
N ILE A 38 8.99 3.24 3.65
CA ILE A 38 8.14 2.13 4.09
C ILE A 38 7.72 1.27 2.90
N THR A 39 7.30 1.87 1.79
CA THR A 39 6.89 1.14 0.58
C THR A 39 8.04 0.31 0.02
N ALA A 40 9.24 0.89 -0.07
CA ALA A 40 10.45 0.18 -0.48
C ALA A 40 10.78 -0.98 0.47
N CYS A 41 10.75 -0.72 1.78
CA CYS A 41 10.99 -1.73 2.82
C CYS A 41 9.97 -2.88 2.73
N MET A 42 8.69 -2.61 2.52
CA MET A 42 7.66 -3.62 2.35
C MET A 42 7.87 -4.45 1.08
N VAL A 43 8.21 -3.82 -0.05
CA VAL A 43 8.51 -4.54 -1.30
C VAL A 43 9.70 -5.47 -1.12
N GLN A 44 10.74 -5.04 -0.40
CA GLN A 44 11.92 -5.85 -0.09
C GLN A 44 11.59 -7.00 0.88
N ASN A 45 10.70 -6.75 1.84
CA ASN A 45 10.27 -7.71 2.86
C ASN A 45 8.97 -8.45 2.50
N ARG A 46 8.57 -8.48 1.22
CA ARG A 46 7.31 -9.10 0.74
C ARG A 46 7.07 -10.54 1.20
N ARG A 47 8.14 -11.29 1.51
CA ARG A 47 8.07 -12.67 2.02
C ARG A 47 7.70 -12.75 3.51
N TYR A 48 7.94 -11.67 4.25
CA TYR A 48 7.68 -11.53 5.69
C TYR A 48 6.40 -10.76 6.01
N LEU A 49 5.79 -10.12 5.01
CA LEU A 49 4.49 -9.49 5.13
C LEU A 49 3.39 -10.54 5.32
N SER A 50 2.31 -10.13 6.00
CA SER A 50 1.08 -10.89 6.05
C SER A 50 0.50 -11.10 4.64
N GLN A 51 -0.23 -12.20 4.46
CA GLN A 51 -0.91 -12.52 3.20
C GLN A 51 -1.81 -11.36 2.73
N ALA A 52 -2.53 -10.72 3.66
CA ALA A 52 -3.42 -9.60 3.37
C ALA A 52 -2.67 -8.37 2.85
N CYS A 53 -1.55 -8.00 3.48
CA CYS A 53 -0.73 -6.89 3.03
C CYS A 53 -0.03 -7.18 1.70
N ARG A 54 0.43 -8.42 1.50
CA ARG A 54 1.08 -8.81 0.24
C ARG A 54 0.12 -8.72 -0.94
N MET A 55 -1.10 -9.25 -0.78
CA MET A 55 -2.17 -9.14 -1.78
C MET A 55 -2.52 -7.69 -2.08
N THR A 56 -2.50 -6.82 -1.08
CA THR A 56 -2.73 -5.38 -1.21
C THR A 56 -1.68 -4.70 -2.07
N ILE A 57 -0.39 -4.92 -1.81
CA ILE A 57 0.71 -4.30 -2.56
C ILE A 57 0.79 -4.87 -3.99
N GLU A 58 0.46 -6.17 -4.17
CA GLU A 58 0.37 -6.79 -5.49
C GLU A 58 -0.88 -6.32 -6.27
N SER A 59 -1.97 -6.00 -5.58
CA SER A 59 -3.23 -5.50 -6.17
C SER A 59 -3.18 -4.01 -6.49
N GLY A 60 -2.48 -3.19 -5.70
CA GLY A 60 -2.25 -1.77 -6.01
C GLY A 60 -1.51 -1.57 -7.34
N ARG A 61 -0.62 -2.51 -7.70
CA ARG A 61 0.02 -2.55 -9.03
C ARG A 61 -0.94 -2.91 -10.17
N LYS A 62 -2.02 -3.65 -9.88
CA LYS A 62 -3.06 -4.02 -10.86
C LYS A 62 -4.16 -2.95 -10.97
N GLY A 63 -4.47 -2.22 -9.90
CA GLY A 63 -5.43 -1.11 -9.91
C GLY A 63 -4.97 0.11 -10.73
N ALA A 64 -3.66 0.34 -10.83
CA ALA A 64 -3.10 1.37 -11.70
C ALA A 64 -3.15 0.99 -13.21
N ARG A 65 -3.50 -0.25 -13.54
CA ARG A 65 -3.44 -0.81 -14.90
C ARG A 65 -4.78 -1.33 -15.43
N ALA A 66 -5.88 -1.05 -14.70
CA ALA A 66 -7.25 -1.40 -15.08
C ALA A 66 -8.10 -0.15 -15.42
N LEU A 67 -7.44 0.97 -15.73
CA LEU A 67 -8.05 2.10 -16.43
C LEU A 67 -7.44 2.15 -17.85
N ASP A 68 -7.78 1.15 -18.66
CA ASP A 68 -7.91 1.27 -20.11
C ASP A 68 -9.41 1.14 -20.42
#